data_AF-A0A8K1CQI9-F1
#
_entry.id   AF-A0A8K1CQI9-F1
#
_cell.length_a   1.000
_cell.length_b   1.000
_cell.length_c   1.000
_cell.angle_alpha   90.00
_cell.angle_beta   90.00
_cell.angle_gamma   90.00
#
_symmetry.space_group_name_H-M   'P 1'
#
loop_
_entity.id
_entity.type
_entity.pdbx_description
1 polymer ?
#
loop_
_entity_poly.entity_id
_entity_poly.type
_entity_poly.pdbx_seq_one_letter_code
_entity_poly.pdbx_strand_id
1 'polypeptide(L)'
;MRVPRQTWLLLLVALFLVGSATASYTTDEEDNSVTQRYSETPKPTRTKTPKPPKTPRPKKTKKTKTPRPTSVPPPTTEASTTPSVTTAAPVSVVPSSTTSVPATTTAPVPVPVPAPVVTATPSVTATPVAPGANATAGGKCVTGDPTTYISKAYVDWIYKNRMQHVPDFKNFIFDQLMNNNGKLSYCVRWDSKNKLSKATASKFQKMLETQYKQWNKWLVGYGCWPFDSIQVEMVGVAVRDKALLDWSDDSLGPIYSGVVDADGVPMCPEACYKHRNFEKLSDTSTCTGKPFDISLWPTQNMGGGAGGDWGQRVDEANMISQLDADSSVIVAHEIGHGFGLPDFYQESEKPGLDMPKMIMEAGASMSVTDGDGWILRRAWEVVRLRYPSTSG
;
A
#
# COMPACT_ATOMS: atom_id res chain seq x y z
N MET A 1 64.39 0.56 -22.70
CA MET A 1 64.26 -0.41 -23.80
C MET A 1 65.01 -1.69 -23.43
N ARG A 2 64.38 -2.84 -23.72
CA ARG A 2 64.82 -4.25 -23.65
C ARG A 2 64.77 -4.95 -22.27
N VAL A 3 64.25 -6.17 -22.38
CA VAL A 3 63.64 -7.16 -21.46
C VAL A 3 64.11 -8.54 -22.01
N PRO A 4 63.92 -9.73 -21.40
CA PRO A 4 64.19 -10.27 -20.05
C PRO A 4 64.97 -11.63 -20.10
N ARG A 5 65.19 -12.32 -18.96
CA ARG A 5 64.95 -13.79 -18.79
C ARG A 5 65.11 -14.28 -17.33
N GLN A 6 63.98 -14.68 -16.74
CA GLN A 6 63.66 -15.84 -15.87
C GLN A 6 64.41 -16.19 -14.55
N THR A 7 63.59 -16.74 -13.62
CA THR A 7 63.82 -17.35 -12.27
C THR A 7 63.84 -16.34 -11.11
N TRP A 8 63.07 -16.40 -10.01
CA TRP A 8 62.48 -17.45 -9.14
C TRP A 8 61.16 -16.91 -8.53
N LEU A 9 60.02 -17.63 -8.48
CA LEU A 9 59.56 -18.69 -7.55
C LEU A 9 59.17 -18.24 -6.11
N LEU A 10 57.85 -18.27 -5.87
CA LEU A 10 57.07 -18.56 -4.64
C LEU A 10 57.12 -17.62 -3.41
N LEU A 11 55.99 -16.93 -3.16
CA LEU A 11 55.26 -17.08 -1.89
C LEU A 11 53.75 -16.71 -2.00
N LEU A 12 52.89 -17.73 -1.87
CA LEU A 12 51.57 -17.77 -1.22
C LEU A 12 50.47 -16.71 -1.54
N VAL A 13 49.51 -17.10 -2.40
CA VAL A 13 48.07 -16.83 -2.19
C VAL A 13 47.30 -18.12 -2.43
N ALA A 14 46.69 -18.65 -1.38
CA ALA A 14 45.85 -19.83 -1.40
C ALA A 14 44.37 -19.44 -1.34
N LEU A 15 43.63 -19.97 -2.33
CA LEU A 15 42.24 -20.48 -2.31
C LEU A 15 41.11 -19.54 -1.83
N PHE A 16 40.16 -19.25 -2.73
CA PHE A 16 38.98 -20.12 -2.93
C PHE A 16 38.41 -19.93 -4.35
N LEU A 17 38.18 -21.05 -5.04
CA LEU A 17 37.65 -21.13 -6.40
C LEU A 17 36.60 -22.25 -6.39
N VAL A 18 35.32 -21.88 -6.42
CA VAL A 18 34.14 -22.69 -6.83
C VAL A 18 33.15 -21.62 -7.28
N GLY A 19 32.54 -21.58 -8.47
CA GLY A 19 32.33 -22.53 -9.54
C GLY A 19 31.01 -22.07 -10.17
N SER A 20 31.09 -21.39 -11.31
CA SER A 20 29.93 -20.86 -12.04
C SER A 20 29.10 -22.01 -12.60
N ALA A 21 27.84 -22.12 -12.19
CA ALA A 21 26.85 -22.95 -12.83
C ALA A 21 25.85 -22.04 -13.57
N THR A 22 25.99 -22.00 -14.89
CA THR A 22 24.98 -21.53 -15.83
C THR A 22 23.89 -22.60 -15.94
N ALA A 23 22.70 -22.33 -15.42
CA ALA A 23 21.50 -23.10 -15.74
C ALA A 23 20.72 -22.35 -16.82
N SER A 24 20.74 -22.90 -18.04
CA SER A 24 19.88 -22.49 -19.14
C SER A 24 18.44 -22.87 -18.79
N TYR A 25 17.54 -21.89 -18.69
CA TYR A 25 16.10 -22.13 -18.74
C TYR A 25 15.60 -21.70 -20.12
N THR A 26 15.18 -22.70 -20.89
CA THR A 26 14.33 -22.56 -22.07
C THR A 26 12.98 -22.01 -21.61
N THR A 27 12.63 -20.81 -22.06
CA THR A 27 11.27 -20.27 -21.94
C THR A 27 10.44 -20.85 -23.08
N ASP A 28 9.60 -21.83 -22.77
CA ASP A 28 8.44 -22.14 -23.59
C ASP A 28 7.46 -20.97 -23.47
N GLU A 29 6.99 -20.56 -24.64
CA GLU A 29 6.18 -19.39 -24.94
C GLU A 29 4.72 -19.67 -24.51
N GLU A 30 4.31 -19.17 -23.35
CA GLU A 30 2.89 -18.99 -23.01
C GLU A 30 2.56 -17.49 -22.92
N ASP A 31 1.76 -17.07 -23.90
CA ASP A 31 1.09 -15.77 -24.04
C ASP A 31 0.28 -15.45 -22.78
N ASN A 32 0.84 -14.62 -21.90
CA ASN A 32 0.13 -14.03 -20.77
C ASN A 32 -0.06 -12.52 -21.00
N SER A 33 -0.81 -12.18 -22.04
CA SER A 33 -1.36 -10.85 -22.26
C SER A 33 -2.55 -10.59 -21.33
N VAL A 34 -2.28 -10.31 -20.04
CA VAL A 34 -3.28 -9.67 -19.18
C VAL A 34 -3.37 -8.21 -19.60
N THR A 35 -4.24 -7.96 -20.57
CA THR A 35 -4.68 -6.64 -20.97
C THR A 35 -5.33 -5.97 -19.74
N GLN A 36 -4.75 -4.88 -19.26
CA GLN A 36 -5.45 -3.95 -18.36
C GLN A 36 -6.72 -3.48 -19.07
N ARG A 37 -7.88 -4.07 -18.73
CA ARG A 37 -9.17 -3.51 -19.11
C ARG A 37 -9.45 -2.36 -18.17
N TYR A 38 -9.14 -1.15 -18.63
CA TYR A 38 -9.95 0.01 -18.26
C TYR A 38 -11.39 -0.31 -18.65
N SER A 39 -12.26 -0.39 -17.65
CA SER A 39 -13.70 -0.53 -17.84
C SER A 39 -14.22 0.67 -18.63
N GLU A 40 -14.48 0.48 -19.92
CA GLU A 40 -15.19 1.47 -20.74
C GLU A 40 -16.55 1.77 -20.11
N THR A 41 -16.81 3.05 -19.91
CA THR A 41 -18.06 3.58 -19.37
C THR A 41 -19.20 3.35 -20.38
N PRO A 42 -20.36 2.77 -19.99
CA PRO A 42 -21.50 2.72 -20.89
C PRO A 42 -22.08 4.12 -21.09
N LYS A 43 -22.03 4.61 -22.32
CA LYS A 43 -22.71 5.84 -22.77
C LYS A 43 -24.22 5.76 -22.43
N PRO A 44 -24.83 6.80 -21.83
CA PRO A 44 -26.24 6.74 -21.44
C PRO A 44 -27.13 6.71 -22.69
N THR A 45 -27.93 5.65 -22.79
CA THR A 45 -28.89 5.45 -23.88
C THR A 45 -30.11 6.32 -23.65
N ARG A 46 -30.40 7.18 -24.63
CA ARG A 46 -31.53 8.11 -24.66
C ARG A 46 -32.86 7.35 -24.62
N THR A 47 -33.60 7.51 -23.52
CA THR A 47 -34.95 6.96 -23.31
C THR A 47 -35.92 7.46 -24.39
N LYS A 48 -36.55 6.54 -25.13
CA LYS A 48 -37.68 6.85 -26.02
C LYS A 48 -38.99 6.49 -25.33
N THR A 49 -39.90 7.47 -25.27
CA THR A 49 -41.27 7.41 -24.75
C THR A 49 -42.15 6.41 -25.55
N PRO A 50 -43.12 5.70 -24.94
CA PRO A 50 -43.88 4.64 -25.61
C PRO A 50 -45.17 5.13 -26.32
N LYS A 51 -45.57 4.44 -27.39
CA LYS A 51 -46.89 4.54 -28.08
C LYS A 51 -47.45 3.12 -28.34
N PRO A 52 -48.77 2.93 -28.61
CA PRO A 52 -49.64 1.94 -27.96
C PRO A 52 -49.91 0.68 -28.82
N PRO A 53 -50.62 -0.35 -28.31
CA PRO A 53 -50.58 -1.71 -28.85
C PRO A 53 -51.60 -1.98 -29.97
N LYS A 54 -51.27 -2.90 -30.89
CA LYS A 54 -52.23 -3.61 -31.76
C LYS A 54 -51.81 -5.08 -31.98
N THR A 55 -52.85 -5.92 -32.07
CA THR A 55 -52.96 -7.39 -31.94
C THR A 55 -52.78 -8.13 -33.31
N PRO A 56 -53.01 -9.48 -33.49
CA PRO A 56 -51.96 -10.51 -33.55
C PRO A 56 -51.88 -11.40 -34.85
N ARG A 57 -50.68 -12.03 -35.03
CA ARG A 57 -50.30 -13.35 -35.66
C ARG A 57 -50.58 -13.65 -37.17
N PRO A 58 -49.75 -14.51 -37.84
CA PRO A 58 -49.80 -15.99 -37.65
C PRO A 58 -48.45 -16.76 -37.64
N LYS A 59 -48.55 -18.03 -37.24
CA LYS A 59 -47.52 -19.10 -37.04
C LYS A 59 -46.84 -19.59 -38.32
N LYS A 60 -45.60 -20.08 -38.19
CA LYS A 60 -44.97 -21.29 -38.80
C LYS A 60 -43.47 -21.30 -38.41
N THR A 61 -42.71 -22.37 -38.12
CA THR A 61 -42.93 -23.81 -37.97
C THR A 61 -41.69 -24.39 -37.25
N LYS A 62 -41.87 -25.53 -36.60
CA LYS A 62 -40.94 -26.29 -35.75
C LYS A 62 -40.15 -27.31 -36.60
N LYS A 63 -38.84 -27.49 -36.36
CA LYS A 63 -38.05 -28.71 -36.67
C LYS A 63 -36.79 -28.70 -35.78
N THR A 64 -36.16 -29.76 -35.29
CA THR A 64 -36.48 -31.11 -34.75
C THR A 64 -35.18 -31.53 -34.00
N LYS A 65 -35.28 -32.28 -32.90
CA LYS A 65 -34.18 -32.74 -32.05
C LYS A 65 -33.52 -34.06 -32.52
N THR A 66 -32.32 -34.31 -31.97
CA THR A 66 -31.68 -35.59 -31.54
C THR A 66 -30.96 -36.46 -32.61
N PRO A 67 -29.93 -37.28 -32.27
CA PRO A 67 -29.55 -37.75 -30.93
C PRO A 67 -28.05 -37.81 -30.54
N ARG A 68 -27.86 -37.99 -29.22
CA ARG A 68 -26.66 -38.44 -28.49
C ARG A 68 -26.42 -39.95 -28.68
N PRO A 69 -25.20 -40.46 -28.46
CA PRO A 69 -25.01 -41.75 -27.81
C PRO A 69 -24.28 -41.64 -26.45
N THR A 70 -24.60 -42.60 -25.60
CA THR A 70 -24.32 -42.69 -24.17
C THR A 70 -23.26 -43.76 -23.91
N SER A 71 -22.40 -43.54 -22.90
CA SER A 71 -21.86 -44.50 -21.90
C SER A 71 -21.20 -45.83 -22.33
N VAL A 72 -19.99 -46.11 -21.82
CA VAL A 72 -19.59 -47.33 -21.04
C VAL A 72 -18.34 -47.03 -20.15
N PRO A 73 -18.25 -47.51 -18.89
CA PRO A 73 -17.10 -47.43 -17.94
C PRO A 73 -16.30 -48.76 -17.78
N PRO A 74 -15.54 -48.99 -16.68
CA PRO A 74 -14.08 -48.84 -16.48
C PRO A 74 -13.28 -50.19 -16.57
N PRO A 75 -12.01 -50.23 -16.10
CA PRO A 75 -11.64 -51.34 -15.20
C PRO A 75 -10.88 -50.91 -13.92
N THR A 76 -11.35 -51.45 -12.79
CA THR A 76 -10.63 -51.84 -11.57
C THR A 76 -9.55 -52.89 -11.90
N THR A 77 -8.41 -53.02 -11.20
CA THR A 77 -8.09 -53.68 -9.91
C THR A 77 -6.54 -53.55 -9.80
N GLU A 78 -5.79 -53.63 -8.70
CA GLU A 78 -5.94 -54.26 -7.39
C GLU A 78 -4.80 -53.76 -6.46
N ALA A 79 -5.03 -53.86 -5.16
CA ALA A 79 -4.06 -53.58 -4.10
C ALA A 79 -3.09 -54.76 -3.89
N SER A 80 -1.91 -54.50 -3.30
CA SER A 80 -1.18 -55.52 -2.55
C SER A 80 -0.48 -54.95 -1.32
N THR A 81 -0.41 -55.81 -0.33
CA THR A 81 -0.34 -55.67 1.13
C THR A 81 1.09 -55.67 1.71
N THR A 82 1.30 -54.86 2.77
CA THR A 82 2.06 -55.04 4.07
C THR A 82 3.20 -56.09 4.19
N PRO A 83 4.23 -55.91 5.08
CA PRO A 83 4.03 -55.50 6.50
C PRO A 83 5.11 -54.65 7.22
N SER A 84 4.67 -54.15 8.39
CA SER A 84 5.44 -53.52 9.47
C SER A 84 6.50 -54.43 10.10
N VAL A 85 7.58 -53.83 10.60
CA VAL A 85 8.36 -54.32 11.74
C VAL A 85 8.66 -53.17 12.72
N THR A 86 8.35 -53.46 13.97
CA THR A 86 8.48 -52.67 15.21
C THR A 86 9.89 -52.79 15.78
N THR A 87 10.52 -51.70 16.26
CA THR A 87 11.43 -51.79 17.42
C THR A 87 11.65 -50.48 18.17
N ALA A 88 11.25 -50.51 19.44
CA ALA A 88 11.77 -49.93 20.70
C ALA A 88 12.70 -48.69 20.72
N ALA A 89 12.38 -47.81 21.67
CA ALA A 89 13.23 -46.79 22.28
C ALA A 89 14.48 -47.39 23.00
N PRO A 90 15.42 -46.52 23.40
CA PRO A 90 15.64 -46.41 24.84
C PRO A 90 15.79 -44.98 25.37
N VAL A 91 15.52 -44.92 26.67
CA VAL A 91 15.60 -43.81 27.62
C VAL A 91 17.07 -43.45 27.91
N SER A 92 17.37 -42.17 28.16
CA SER A 92 18.43 -41.78 29.09
C SER A 92 18.14 -40.43 29.75
N VAL A 93 18.60 -40.32 30.99
CA VAL A 93 18.14 -39.49 32.10
C VAL A 93 19.36 -38.72 32.63
N VAL A 94 19.29 -37.37 32.64
CA VAL A 94 19.66 -36.44 33.77
C VAL A 94 21.18 -36.23 34.06
N PRO A 95 21.68 -35.22 34.85
CA PRO A 95 21.19 -33.89 35.31
C PRO A 95 22.17 -32.67 35.11
N SER A 96 21.69 -31.50 35.59
CA SER A 96 22.40 -30.44 36.37
C SER A 96 23.06 -29.30 35.61
N SER A 97 22.56 -28.05 35.70
CA SER A 97 22.41 -27.10 36.82
C SER A 97 23.64 -26.22 37.04
N THR A 98 23.44 -24.90 36.97
CA THR A 98 24.20 -23.83 37.67
C THR A 98 23.47 -22.49 37.45
N THR A 99 22.66 -22.07 38.42
CA THR A 99 22.90 -20.94 39.35
C THR A 99 22.81 -19.54 38.72
N SER A 100 21.67 -18.86 38.88
CA SER A 100 21.53 -17.41 38.73
C SER A 100 21.33 -16.76 40.10
N VAL A 101 22.26 -15.88 40.48
CA VAL A 101 22.24 -15.04 41.69
C VAL A 101 21.29 -13.85 41.48
N PRO A 102 20.45 -13.46 42.45
CA PRO A 102 19.68 -12.21 42.37
C PRO A 102 20.52 -11.04 42.89
N ALA A 103 20.72 -10.02 42.06
CA ALA A 103 21.29 -8.74 42.48
C ALA A 103 20.15 -7.77 42.83
N THR A 104 20.02 -7.48 44.11
CA THR A 104 19.17 -6.41 44.66
C THR A 104 19.98 -5.12 44.67
N THR A 105 19.57 -4.11 43.91
CA THR A 105 20.02 -2.72 44.14
C THR A 105 18.85 -1.75 44.00
N THR A 106 18.59 -1.08 45.11
CA THR A 106 17.63 0.01 45.33
C THR A 106 17.99 1.25 44.53
N ALA A 107 17.02 1.80 43.79
CA ALA A 107 17.11 3.11 43.15
C ALA A 107 16.68 4.24 44.12
N PRO A 108 17.37 5.40 44.16
CA PRO A 108 16.95 6.54 44.96
C PRO A 108 15.96 7.44 44.20
N VAL A 109 14.97 7.94 44.95
CA VAL A 109 13.92 8.88 44.55
C VAL A 109 14.49 10.28 44.30
N PRO A 110 14.15 10.98 43.20
CA PRO A 110 14.54 12.38 43.02
C PRO A 110 13.52 13.34 43.66
N VAL A 111 14.03 14.33 44.40
CA VAL A 111 13.30 15.46 45.00
C VAL A 111 13.05 16.53 43.90
N PRO A 112 11.88 17.19 43.84
CA PRO A 112 11.61 18.20 42.81
C PRO A 112 12.20 19.58 43.19
N VAL A 113 12.88 20.21 42.24
CA VAL A 113 13.33 21.62 42.30
C VAL A 113 12.39 22.46 41.41
N PRO A 114 11.93 23.65 41.83
CA PRO A 114 10.98 24.45 41.05
C PRO A 114 11.65 25.13 39.84
N ALA A 115 11.00 25.05 38.68
CA ALA A 115 11.43 25.69 37.44
C ALA A 115 11.15 27.21 37.45
N PRO A 116 12.00 28.04 36.80
CA PRO A 116 11.72 29.46 36.64
C PRO A 116 10.69 29.69 35.52
N VAL A 117 9.77 30.62 35.77
CA VAL A 117 8.80 31.13 34.81
C VAL A 117 9.53 31.89 33.70
N VAL A 118 9.37 31.45 32.44
CA VAL A 118 9.86 32.18 31.26
C VAL A 118 8.65 32.64 30.45
N THR A 119 8.50 33.97 30.37
CA THR A 119 7.51 34.67 29.55
C THR A 119 7.78 34.38 28.07
N ALA A 120 6.82 33.77 27.38
CA ALA A 120 6.93 33.43 25.96
C ALA A 120 6.54 34.63 25.07
N THR A 121 7.51 35.17 24.34
CA THR A 121 7.29 35.99 23.14
C THR A 121 7.19 35.04 21.94
N PRO A 122 6.25 35.22 20.99
CA PRO A 122 6.15 34.31 19.85
C PRO A 122 7.34 34.52 18.90
N SER A 123 8.27 33.58 18.93
CA SER A 123 9.35 33.50 17.93
C SER A 123 8.82 32.69 16.75
N VAL A 124 8.71 33.33 15.60
CA VAL A 124 8.36 32.66 14.33
C VAL A 124 9.58 31.84 13.91
N THR A 125 9.61 30.57 14.31
CA THR A 125 10.62 29.63 13.81
C THR A 125 10.29 29.34 12.35
N ALA A 126 11.02 29.97 11.43
CA ALA A 126 10.95 29.64 10.02
C ALA A 126 11.42 28.20 9.81
N THR A 127 10.50 27.32 9.41
CA THR A 127 10.81 25.96 8.95
C THR A 127 11.76 26.04 7.75
N PRO A 128 12.78 25.18 7.63
CA PRO A 128 13.67 25.21 6.47
C PRO A 128 12.86 24.98 5.19
N VAL A 129 12.94 25.94 4.26
CA VAL A 129 12.40 25.81 2.91
C VAL A 129 13.08 24.62 2.23
N ALA A 130 12.29 23.74 1.61
CA ALA A 130 12.84 22.56 0.94
C ALA A 130 13.84 22.96 -0.17
N PRO A 131 14.93 22.21 -0.36
CA PRO A 131 15.88 22.47 -1.44
C PRO A 131 15.17 22.57 -2.79
N GLY A 132 15.42 23.66 -3.55
CA GLY A 132 14.83 23.91 -4.87
C GLY A 132 13.50 24.68 -4.89
N ALA A 133 12.91 24.99 -3.74
CA ALA A 133 11.72 25.83 -3.66
C ALA A 133 12.11 27.33 -3.67
N ASN A 134 11.67 28.08 -4.68
CA ASN A 134 11.94 29.52 -4.75
C ASN A 134 10.89 30.28 -3.93
N ALA A 135 11.32 30.87 -2.82
CA ALA A 135 10.48 31.80 -2.07
C ALA A 135 10.19 33.04 -2.94
N THR A 136 8.96 33.16 -3.44
CA THR A 136 8.55 34.38 -4.14
C THR A 136 8.02 35.34 -3.08
N ALA A 137 8.73 36.44 -2.84
CA ALA A 137 8.28 37.49 -1.93
C ALA A 137 6.91 38.03 -2.37
N GLY A 138 5.92 38.05 -1.45
CA GLY A 138 4.62 38.69 -1.69
C GLY A 138 3.35 37.88 -1.42
N GLY A 139 3.37 36.84 -0.56
CA GLY A 139 2.15 36.10 -0.19
C GLY A 139 1.64 35.12 -1.23
N LYS A 140 2.43 34.82 -2.26
CA LYS A 140 2.15 33.77 -3.26
C LYS A 140 2.67 32.42 -2.78
N CYS A 141 2.03 31.34 -3.21
CA CYS A 141 2.46 29.99 -2.86
C CYS A 141 3.88 29.70 -3.37
N VAL A 142 4.73 29.16 -2.50
CA VAL A 142 6.10 28.78 -2.84
C VAL A 142 6.09 27.53 -3.71
N THR A 143 6.52 27.65 -4.97
CA THR A 143 6.72 26.51 -5.88
C THR A 143 8.13 26.54 -6.47
N GLY A 144 8.55 25.48 -7.14
CA GLY A 144 9.87 25.43 -7.74
C GLY A 144 10.11 24.19 -8.58
N ASP A 145 11.33 24.09 -9.08
CA ASP A 145 11.80 22.95 -9.87
C ASP A 145 12.89 22.20 -9.11
N PRO A 146 13.08 20.90 -9.36
CA PRO A 146 14.16 20.16 -8.74
C PRO A 146 15.52 20.71 -9.16
N THR A 147 16.40 20.90 -8.18
CA THR A 147 17.81 21.31 -8.38
C THR A 147 18.80 20.17 -8.14
N THR A 148 18.34 19.06 -7.55
CA THR A 148 19.12 17.85 -7.22
C THR A 148 18.23 16.61 -7.36
N TYR A 149 18.84 15.42 -7.31
CA TYR A 149 18.20 14.09 -7.35
C TYR A 149 17.50 13.70 -8.66
N ILE A 150 16.56 14.51 -9.15
CA ILE A 150 15.82 14.29 -10.39
C ILE A 150 15.88 15.56 -11.25
N SER A 151 15.94 15.42 -12.58
CA SER A 151 15.91 16.59 -13.45
C SER A 151 14.48 17.12 -13.60
N LYS A 152 14.34 18.44 -13.81
CA LYS A 152 13.05 19.04 -14.16
C LYS A 152 12.44 18.36 -15.40
N ALA A 153 13.26 18.04 -16.39
CA ALA A 153 12.83 17.36 -17.61
C ALA A 153 12.20 15.98 -17.30
N TYR A 154 12.71 15.25 -16.31
CA TYR A 154 12.16 13.95 -15.91
C TYR A 154 10.83 14.11 -15.19
N VAL A 155 10.71 15.07 -14.28
CA VAL A 155 9.44 15.38 -13.62
C VAL A 155 8.37 15.81 -14.63
N ASP A 156 8.73 16.69 -15.57
CA ASP A 156 7.84 17.15 -16.64
C ASP A 156 7.39 15.99 -17.55
N TRP A 157 8.32 15.10 -17.91
CA TRP A 157 8.03 13.92 -18.72
C TRP A 157 7.08 12.97 -17.99
N ILE A 158 7.35 12.64 -16.72
CA ILE A 158 6.51 11.74 -15.92
C ILE A 158 5.10 12.31 -15.83
N TYR A 159 4.98 13.60 -15.53
CA TYR A 159 3.68 14.25 -15.47
C TYR A 159 2.91 14.15 -16.80
N LYS A 160 3.57 14.53 -17.91
CA LYS A 160 2.95 14.56 -19.24
C LYS A 160 2.54 13.16 -19.74
N ASN A 161 3.34 12.13 -19.44
CA ASN A 161 3.16 10.80 -20.03
C ASN A 161 2.45 9.81 -19.11
N ARG A 162 2.50 10.01 -17.79
CA ARG A 162 2.03 9.01 -16.81
C ARG A 162 1.01 9.54 -15.80
N MET A 163 0.78 10.86 -15.74
CA MET A 163 -0.10 11.49 -14.73
C MET A 163 -1.27 12.29 -15.34
N GLN A 164 -1.70 11.92 -16.55
CA GLN A 164 -2.78 12.62 -17.26
C GLN A 164 -4.14 12.51 -16.56
N HIS A 165 -4.31 11.53 -15.67
CA HIS A 165 -5.51 11.36 -14.85
C HIS A 165 -5.57 12.31 -13.65
N VAL A 166 -4.43 12.87 -13.22
CA VAL A 166 -4.34 13.68 -12.00
C VAL A 166 -5.21 14.94 -12.04
N PRO A 167 -5.31 15.71 -13.14
CA PRO A 167 -6.19 16.88 -13.22
C PRO A 167 -7.68 16.56 -13.03
N ASP A 168 -8.15 15.38 -13.46
CA ASP A 168 -9.58 15.06 -13.58
C ASP A 168 -10.12 14.27 -12.39
N PHE A 169 -9.31 13.40 -11.78
CA PHE A 169 -9.73 12.58 -10.64
C PHE A 169 -9.71 13.39 -9.33
N LYS A 170 -10.86 13.47 -8.64
CA LYS A 170 -11.12 14.40 -7.52
C LYS A 170 -11.25 13.73 -6.16
N ASN A 171 -10.67 12.55 -6.02
CA ASN A 171 -10.68 11.78 -4.78
C ASN A 171 -9.30 11.31 -4.33
N PHE A 172 -8.21 11.93 -4.81
CA PHE A 172 -6.89 11.57 -4.28
C PHE A 172 -6.81 11.86 -2.79
N ILE A 173 -5.81 11.29 -2.10
CA ILE A 173 -5.53 11.59 -0.70
C ILE A 173 -5.40 13.11 -0.48
N PHE A 174 -4.87 13.86 -1.45
CA PHE A 174 -4.93 15.32 -1.45
C PHE A 174 -6.34 15.86 -1.22
N ASP A 175 -7.30 15.41 -2.02
CA ASP A 175 -8.68 15.88 -1.95
C ASP A 175 -9.34 15.45 -0.64
N GLN A 176 -9.08 14.24 -0.18
CA GLN A 176 -9.60 13.70 1.08
C GLN A 176 -9.08 14.50 2.29
N LEU A 177 -7.79 14.84 2.30
CA LEU A 177 -7.19 15.69 3.34
C LEU A 177 -7.77 17.11 3.32
N MET A 178 -7.97 17.69 2.14
CA MET A 178 -8.59 19.01 2.01
C MET A 178 -10.05 19.01 2.50
N ASN A 179 -10.80 17.94 2.25
CA ASN A 179 -12.19 17.81 2.71
C ASN A 179 -12.29 17.54 4.23
N ASN A 180 -11.28 16.89 4.83
CA ASN A 180 -11.28 16.51 6.25
C ASN A 180 -10.26 17.30 7.11
N ASN A 181 -9.75 18.42 6.60
CA ASN A 181 -8.82 19.31 7.30
C ASN A 181 -7.59 18.59 7.89
N GLY A 182 -6.90 17.80 7.06
CA GLY A 182 -5.65 17.12 7.41
C GLY A 182 -5.81 15.79 8.14
N LYS A 183 -7.03 15.25 8.19
CA LYS A 183 -7.36 13.99 8.87
C LYS A 183 -7.82 12.92 7.88
N LEU A 184 -7.46 11.66 8.13
CA LEU A 184 -7.93 10.50 7.37
C LEU A 184 -8.49 9.46 8.35
N SER A 185 -9.75 9.09 8.15
CA SER A 185 -10.37 8.01 8.91
C SER A 185 -10.18 6.69 8.17
N TYR A 186 -9.62 5.70 8.85
CA TYR A 186 -9.27 4.39 8.31
C TYR A 186 -10.16 3.28 8.86
N CYS A 187 -10.61 2.38 8.00
CA CYS A 187 -11.24 1.14 8.41
C CYS A 187 -10.42 -0.07 7.96
N VAL A 188 -10.17 -1.01 8.88
CA VAL A 188 -9.36 -2.20 8.58
C VAL A 188 -10.24 -3.26 7.91
N ARG A 189 -9.76 -3.83 6.81
CA ARG A 189 -10.32 -5.01 6.15
C ARG A 189 -9.35 -6.17 6.36
N TRP A 190 -9.53 -6.92 7.45
CA TRP A 190 -8.63 -8.02 7.81
C TRP A 190 -8.94 -9.26 6.95
N ASP A 191 -8.26 -9.37 5.81
CA ASP A 191 -8.41 -10.45 4.85
C ASP A 191 -7.40 -11.57 5.11
N SER A 192 -7.53 -12.16 6.29
CA SER A 192 -6.66 -13.25 6.72
C SER A 192 -7.44 -14.25 7.58
N LYS A 193 -6.96 -15.50 7.59
CA LYS A 193 -7.39 -16.53 8.53
C LYS A 193 -6.52 -16.58 9.79
N ASN A 194 -5.44 -15.80 9.84
CA ASN A 194 -4.60 -15.70 11.02
C ASN A 194 -5.31 -14.91 12.13
N LYS A 195 -4.91 -15.19 13.38
CA LYS A 195 -5.37 -14.42 14.54
C LYS A 195 -4.74 -13.03 14.49
N LEU A 196 -5.54 -12.00 14.72
CA LEU A 196 -5.08 -10.64 14.93
C LEU A 196 -5.22 -10.32 16.42
N SER A 197 -4.12 -9.93 17.06
CA SER A 197 -4.16 -9.46 18.45
C SER A 197 -4.46 -7.96 18.51
N LYS A 198 -5.09 -7.52 19.59
CA LYS A 198 -5.35 -6.11 19.88
C LYS A 198 -4.05 -5.32 19.97
N ALA A 199 -3.00 -5.91 20.54
CA ALA A 199 -1.69 -5.29 20.62
C ALA A 199 -1.08 -5.02 19.24
N THR A 200 -1.22 -5.96 18.30
CA THR A 200 -0.77 -5.78 16.92
C THR A 200 -1.64 -4.74 16.20
N ALA A 201 -2.98 -4.87 16.28
CA ALA A 201 -3.90 -3.95 15.62
C ALA A 201 -3.77 -2.50 16.10
N SER A 202 -3.45 -2.29 17.38
CA SER A 202 -3.23 -0.95 17.97
C SER A 202 -2.03 -0.22 17.35
N LYS A 203 -1.11 -0.91 16.67
CA LYS A 203 0.04 -0.30 16.00
C LYS A 203 -0.28 0.23 14.61
N PHE A 204 -1.41 -0.15 14.01
CA PHE A 204 -1.73 0.20 12.62
C PHE A 204 -1.81 1.71 12.40
N GLN A 205 -2.45 2.44 13.33
CA GLN A 205 -2.53 3.89 13.26
C GLN A 205 -1.14 4.52 13.17
N LYS A 206 -0.24 4.13 14.09
CA LYS A 206 1.10 4.68 14.16
C LYS A 206 1.90 4.35 12.90
N MET A 207 1.79 3.12 12.40
CA MET A 207 2.44 2.69 11.16
C MET A 207 1.99 3.56 9.98
N LEU A 208 0.67 3.80 9.83
CA LEU A 208 0.12 4.66 8.77
C LEU A 208 0.60 6.12 8.91
N GLU A 209 0.54 6.70 10.10
CA GLU A 209 1.04 8.06 10.37
C GLU A 209 2.53 8.19 10.02
N THR A 210 3.33 7.17 10.32
CA THR A 210 4.74 7.12 9.94
C THR A 210 4.90 7.15 8.41
N GLN A 211 4.10 6.38 7.66
CA GLN A 211 4.18 6.38 6.19
C GLN A 211 3.71 7.73 5.61
N TYR A 212 2.62 8.29 6.12
CA TYR A 212 2.14 9.62 5.73
C TYR A 212 3.17 10.71 6.01
N LYS A 213 3.92 10.63 7.11
CA LYS A 213 5.00 11.57 7.41
C LYS A 213 6.10 11.54 6.35
N GLN A 214 6.42 10.36 5.80
CA GLN A 214 7.42 10.25 4.73
C GLN A 214 7.01 11.02 3.46
N TRP A 215 5.72 11.04 3.14
CA TRP A 215 5.16 11.79 2.01
C TRP A 215 4.96 13.28 2.35
N ASN A 216 4.30 13.57 3.48
CA ASN A 216 3.88 14.93 3.86
C ASN A 216 5.06 15.90 3.98
N LYS A 217 6.23 15.43 4.44
CA LYS A 217 7.44 16.27 4.58
C LYS A 217 7.82 17.00 3.29
N TRP A 218 7.46 16.46 2.13
CA TRP A 218 7.75 17.06 0.83
C TRP A 218 6.82 18.22 0.47
N LEU A 219 5.64 18.27 1.08
CA LEU A 219 4.61 19.28 0.83
C LEU A 219 4.64 20.43 1.84
N VAL A 220 5.14 20.20 3.07
CA VAL A 220 5.26 21.26 4.09
C VAL A 220 6.06 22.44 3.53
N GLY A 221 5.45 23.63 3.54
CA GLY A 221 6.04 24.86 3.00
C GLY A 221 6.04 24.97 1.47
N TYR A 222 5.41 24.04 0.74
CA TYR A 222 5.33 24.02 -0.72
C TYR A 222 3.89 24.17 -1.22
N GLY A 223 3.68 24.96 -2.28
CA GLY A 223 2.39 25.07 -2.97
C GLY A 223 1.21 25.46 -2.09
N CYS A 224 1.44 26.24 -1.02
CA CYS A 224 0.45 26.53 0.04
C CYS A 224 -0.21 25.27 0.62
N TRP A 225 0.52 24.16 0.72
CA TRP A 225 0.03 23.00 1.45
C TRP A 225 -0.31 23.39 2.89
N PRO A 226 -1.55 23.15 3.36
CA PRO A 226 -2.02 23.70 4.63
C PRO A 226 -1.73 22.79 5.84
N PHE A 227 -1.11 21.63 5.65
CA PHE A 227 -0.99 20.61 6.69
C PHE A 227 0.46 20.32 7.07
N ASP A 228 0.85 20.73 8.29
CA ASP A 228 2.15 20.38 8.87
C ASP A 228 2.27 18.88 9.20
N SER A 229 1.12 18.23 9.44
CA SER A 229 1.02 16.81 9.73
C SER A 229 -0.30 16.25 9.23
N ILE A 230 -0.32 14.94 8.94
CA ILE A 230 -1.52 14.18 8.61
C ILE A 230 -1.87 13.32 9.82
N GLN A 231 -3.12 13.39 10.27
CA GLN A 231 -3.62 12.60 11.38
C GLN A 231 -4.42 11.40 10.85
N VAL A 232 -4.21 10.22 11.44
CA VAL A 232 -4.98 9.02 11.11
C VAL A 232 -5.86 8.66 12.29
N GLU A 233 -7.11 8.28 12.02
CA GLU A 233 -8.02 7.72 13.02
C GLU A 233 -8.49 6.34 12.57
N MET A 234 -8.27 5.31 13.38
CA MET A 234 -8.84 3.99 13.12
C MET A 234 -10.29 3.96 13.60
N VAL A 235 -11.24 3.70 12.70
CA VAL A 235 -12.67 3.81 12.98
C VAL A 235 -13.45 2.50 12.93
N GLY A 236 -12.77 1.39 12.67
CA GLY A 236 -13.37 0.06 12.73
C GLY A 236 -12.49 -1.03 12.15
N VAL A 237 -12.87 -2.28 12.42
CA VAL A 237 -12.18 -3.48 11.94
C VAL A 237 -13.20 -4.46 11.40
N ALA A 238 -13.09 -4.78 10.11
CA ALA A 238 -13.86 -5.82 9.46
C ALA A 238 -13.11 -7.15 9.43
N VAL A 239 -13.78 -8.22 9.83
CA VAL A 239 -13.25 -9.60 9.88
C VAL A 239 -14.26 -10.60 9.34
N ARG A 240 -13.79 -11.76 8.86
CA ARG A 240 -14.71 -12.86 8.48
C ARG A 240 -15.43 -13.43 9.70
N ASP A 241 -14.68 -13.63 10.78
CA ASP A 241 -15.14 -14.23 12.01
C ASP A 241 -14.53 -13.48 13.20
N LYS A 242 -15.37 -13.06 14.16
CA LYS A 242 -14.92 -12.43 15.41
C LYS A 242 -13.93 -13.30 16.18
N ALA A 243 -13.99 -14.62 16.04
CA ALA A 243 -13.04 -15.53 16.67
C ALA A 243 -11.59 -15.27 16.24
N LEU A 244 -11.35 -14.60 15.09
CA LEU A 244 -10.00 -14.22 14.66
C LEU A 244 -9.36 -13.12 15.52
N LEU A 245 -10.16 -12.41 16.31
CA LEU A 245 -9.69 -11.33 17.17
C LEU A 245 -9.54 -11.82 18.61
N ASP A 246 -8.51 -11.35 19.32
CA ASP A 246 -8.36 -11.61 20.76
C ASP A 246 -9.03 -10.53 21.64
N TRP A 247 -9.79 -9.62 21.03
CA TRP A 247 -10.58 -8.61 21.72
C TRP A 247 -12.02 -8.56 21.19
N SER A 248 -12.91 -7.99 22.00
CA SER A 248 -14.34 -7.88 21.71
C SER A 248 -14.94 -6.50 21.99
N ASP A 249 -14.15 -5.57 22.53
CA ASP A 249 -14.56 -4.19 22.77
C ASP A 249 -14.33 -3.29 21.54
N ASP A 250 -14.90 -2.08 21.56
CA ASP A 250 -14.80 -1.11 20.47
C ASP A 250 -13.60 -0.15 20.60
N SER A 251 -12.56 -0.54 21.36
CA SER A 251 -11.40 0.33 21.60
C SER A 251 -10.59 0.66 20.35
N LEU A 252 -10.72 -0.15 19.28
CA LEU A 252 -10.15 0.09 17.95
C LEU A 252 -11.24 0.40 16.90
N GLY A 253 -12.39 0.89 17.37
CA GLY A 253 -13.61 1.04 16.60
C GLY A 253 -14.46 -0.24 16.56
N PRO A 254 -15.69 -0.17 16.03
CA PRO A 254 -16.60 -1.30 15.96
C PRO A 254 -16.02 -2.48 15.17
N ILE A 255 -16.31 -3.70 15.65
CA ILE A 255 -15.96 -4.94 14.95
C ILE A 255 -17.10 -5.34 14.00
N TYR A 256 -16.85 -5.23 12.69
CA TYR A 256 -17.77 -5.67 11.64
C TYR A 256 -17.43 -7.11 11.25
N SER A 257 -18.21 -8.09 11.73
CA SER A 257 -17.96 -9.51 11.43
C SER A 257 -18.99 -10.07 10.46
N GLY A 258 -18.52 -10.88 9.53
CA GLY A 258 -19.38 -11.58 8.57
C GLY A 258 -19.95 -10.70 7.46
N VAL A 259 -19.62 -9.40 7.45
CA VAL A 259 -19.91 -8.49 6.35
C VAL A 259 -18.78 -8.63 5.34
N VAL A 260 -19.09 -9.17 4.16
CA VAL A 260 -18.13 -9.43 3.09
C VAL A 260 -18.58 -8.81 1.77
N ASP A 261 -17.64 -8.46 0.91
CA ASP A 261 -17.91 -8.06 -0.46
C ASP A 261 -18.24 -9.26 -1.37
N ALA A 262 -18.40 -8.99 -2.67
CA ALA A 262 -18.73 -10.00 -3.67
C ALA A 262 -17.70 -11.15 -3.76
N ASP A 263 -16.45 -10.91 -3.37
CA ASP A 263 -15.35 -11.88 -3.39
C ASP A 263 -15.17 -12.60 -2.04
N GLY A 264 -16.06 -12.35 -1.07
CA GLY A 264 -15.98 -12.95 0.26
C GLY A 264 -14.89 -12.33 1.15
N VAL A 265 -14.46 -11.10 0.83
CA VAL A 265 -13.47 -10.35 1.61
C VAL A 265 -14.20 -9.50 2.64
N PRO A 266 -13.78 -9.52 3.93
CA PRO A 266 -14.33 -8.63 4.94
C PRO A 266 -14.34 -7.18 4.49
N MET A 267 -15.47 -6.51 4.68
CA MET A 267 -15.60 -5.09 4.37
C MET A 267 -16.25 -4.34 5.51
N CYS A 268 -15.79 -3.12 5.73
CA CYS A 268 -16.50 -2.18 6.57
C CYS A 268 -17.80 -1.75 5.86
N PRO A 269 -18.81 -1.28 6.60
CA PRO A 269 -20.11 -0.97 6.00
C PRO A 269 -19.98 0.06 4.87
N GLU A 270 -20.49 -0.27 3.69
CA GLU A 270 -20.47 0.65 2.55
C GLU A 270 -21.21 1.96 2.85
N ALA A 271 -22.21 1.93 3.73
CA ALA A 271 -22.92 3.10 4.23
C ALA A 271 -21.99 4.12 4.92
N CYS A 272 -20.84 3.67 5.42
CA CYS A 272 -19.85 4.49 6.10
C CYS A 272 -18.70 4.92 5.20
N TYR A 273 -18.58 4.39 3.97
CA TYR A 273 -17.50 4.76 3.07
C TYR A 273 -17.80 6.10 2.40
N LYS A 274 -16.96 7.10 2.64
CA LYS A 274 -17.15 8.48 2.16
C LYS A 274 -16.95 8.67 0.67
N HIS A 275 -16.34 7.71 -0.04
CA HIS A 275 -15.99 7.87 -1.45
C HIS A 275 -16.57 6.76 -2.33
N ARG A 276 -17.74 6.25 -1.93
CA ARG A 276 -18.48 5.23 -2.66
C ARG A 276 -18.80 5.75 -4.07
N ASN A 277 -18.76 4.87 -5.06
CA ASN A 277 -19.00 5.21 -6.47
C ASN A 277 -18.06 6.30 -7.04
N PHE A 278 -16.86 6.47 -6.49
CA PHE A 278 -15.90 7.50 -6.89
C PHE A 278 -16.42 8.94 -6.70
N GLU A 279 -17.40 9.11 -5.80
CA GLU A 279 -17.88 10.43 -5.42
C GLU A 279 -16.85 11.16 -4.56
N LYS A 280 -16.82 12.49 -4.67
CA LYS A 280 -15.96 13.34 -3.83
C LYS A 280 -16.31 13.24 -2.33
N LEU A 281 -17.60 13.06 -2.05
CA LEU A 281 -18.16 12.83 -0.73
C LEU A 281 -19.55 12.23 -0.88
N SER A 282 -19.67 10.95 -0.55
CA SER A 282 -20.93 10.22 -0.52
C SER A 282 -21.76 10.56 0.70
N ASP A 283 -23.08 10.41 0.55
CA ASP A 283 -23.98 10.44 1.69
C ASP A 283 -23.73 9.23 2.60
N THR A 284 -23.33 9.55 3.84
CA THR A 284 -23.06 8.61 4.92
C THR A 284 -24.04 8.77 6.08
N SER A 285 -25.18 9.44 5.86
CA SER A 285 -26.25 9.66 6.86
C SER A 285 -26.82 8.36 7.44
N THR A 286 -26.76 7.26 6.69
CA THR A 286 -27.19 5.92 7.13
C THR A 286 -26.07 5.11 7.79
N CYS A 287 -24.87 5.67 7.95
CA CYS A 287 -23.78 5.02 8.66
C CYS A 287 -24.10 4.96 10.15
N THR A 288 -24.14 3.75 10.72
CA THR A 288 -24.34 3.55 12.17
C THR A 288 -23.03 3.65 12.96
N GLY A 289 -21.88 3.61 12.27
CA GLY A 289 -20.55 3.80 12.84
C GLY A 289 -19.99 5.20 12.55
N LYS A 290 -18.66 5.32 12.51
CA LYS A 290 -17.98 6.52 12.01
C LYS A 290 -17.70 6.37 10.52
N PRO A 291 -18.07 7.37 9.69
CA PRO A 291 -17.68 7.38 8.28
C PRO A 291 -16.16 7.36 8.11
N PHE A 292 -15.67 6.67 7.07
CA PHE A 292 -14.24 6.49 6.80
C PHE A 292 -13.86 6.87 5.37
N ASP A 293 -12.60 7.24 5.20
CA ASP A 293 -12.01 7.71 3.96
C ASP A 293 -11.27 6.59 3.23
N ILE A 294 -10.51 5.78 3.97
CA ILE A 294 -9.55 4.84 3.37
C ILE A 294 -9.64 3.47 4.05
N SER A 295 -9.45 2.40 3.28
CA SER A 295 -9.34 1.04 3.82
C SER A 295 -7.88 0.61 3.95
N LEU A 296 -7.47 0.14 5.14
CA LEU A 296 -6.26 -0.67 5.27
C LEU A 296 -6.65 -2.13 5.11
N TRP A 297 -6.11 -2.84 4.12
CA TRP A 297 -6.55 -4.19 3.76
C TRP A 297 -5.37 -5.19 3.79
N PRO A 298 -4.94 -5.63 4.99
CA PRO A 298 -3.94 -6.69 5.13
C PRO A 298 -4.53 -7.99 4.58
N THR A 299 -3.86 -8.56 3.59
CA THR A 299 -4.29 -9.74 2.83
C THR A 299 -3.28 -10.86 2.98
N GLN A 300 -3.75 -12.03 3.40
CA GLN A 300 -2.91 -13.19 3.60
C GLN A 300 -2.34 -13.70 2.26
N ASN A 301 -1.01 -13.91 2.20
CA ASN A 301 -0.29 -14.45 1.04
C ASN A 301 -0.46 -13.64 -0.26
N MET A 302 -0.59 -12.32 -0.14
CA MET A 302 -0.70 -11.44 -1.32
C MET A 302 0.65 -11.26 -2.02
N GLY A 303 1.76 -11.32 -1.28
CA GLY A 303 3.12 -11.18 -1.80
C GLY A 303 3.54 -9.76 -2.25
N GLY A 304 2.60 -8.81 -2.33
CA GLY A 304 2.83 -7.45 -2.77
C GLY A 304 1.77 -6.48 -2.23
N GLY A 305 1.49 -5.43 -3.01
CA GLY A 305 0.47 -4.45 -2.68
C GLY A 305 -0.34 -4.01 -3.89
N ALA A 306 -1.49 -3.41 -3.61
CA ALA A 306 -2.31 -2.68 -4.55
C ALA A 306 -3.06 -1.59 -3.78
N GLY A 307 -3.03 -0.37 -4.29
CA GLY A 307 -3.56 0.76 -3.56
C GLY A 307 -3.91 1.94 -4.45
N GLY A 308 -4.49 2.94 -3.80
CA GLY A 308 -5.01 4.13 -4.44
C GLY A 308 -5.76 4.99 -3.44
N ASP A 309 -6.68 5.79 -3.95
CA ASP A 309 -7.55 6.66 -3.15
C ASP A 309 -8.42 5.89 -2.14
N TRP A 310 -8.79 4.66 -2.48
CA TRP A 310 -9.68 3.82 -1.69
C TRP A 310 -8.99 3.09 -0.54
N GLY A 311 -7.67 2.91 -0.59
CA GLY A 311 -7.00 2.00 0.34
C GLY A 311 -5.61 1.53 -0.03
N GLN A 312 -5.05 0.76 0.90
CA GLN A 312 -3.82 0.00 0.73
C GLN A 312 -4.15 -1.46 1.02
N ARG A 313 -4.30 -2.27 -0.03
CA ARG A 313 -4.31 -3.73 0.08
C ARG A 313 -2.88 -4.22 0.01
N VAL A 314 -2.43 -4.88 1.07
CA VAL A 314 -1.01 -5.25 1.22
C VAL A 314 -0.86 -6.65 1.77
N ASP A 315 0.26 -7.30 1.50
CA ASP A 315 0.61 -8.55 2.15
C ASP A 315 0.65 -8.39 3.68
N GLU A 316 -0.18 -9.19 4.35
CA GLU A 316 -0.35 -9.17 5.80
C GLU A 316 0.98 -9.41 6.54
N ALA A 317 1.71 -10.45 6.16
CA ALA A 317 2.93 -10.86 6.87
C ALA A 317 4.02 -9.79 6.71
N ASN A 318 4.17 -9.24 5.50
CA ASN A 318 5.08 -8.14 5.24
C ASN A 318 4.73 -6.91 6.08
N MET A 319 3.46 -6.47 6.05
CA MET A 319 3.00 -5.31 6.81
C MET A 319 3.24 -5.48 8.31
N ILE A 320 2.87 -6.64 8.87
CA ILE A 320 3.04 -6.92 10.31
C ILE A 320 4.51 -6.89 10.72
N SER A 321 5.40 -7.41 9.88
CA SER A 321 6.85 -7.40 10.16
C SER A 321 7.46 -5.98 10.19
N GLN A 322 6.75 -4.97 9.67
CA GLN A 322 7.23 -3.59 9.51
C GLN A 322 6.40 -2.57 10.32
N LEU A 323 5.57 -3.00 11.26
CA LEU A 323 4.69 -2.09 12.04
C LEU A 323 5.46 -1.02 12.83
N ASP A 324 6.63 -1.38 13.35
CA ASP A 324 7.48 -0.49 14.16
C ASP A 324 8.66 0.09 13.35
N ALA A 325 8.75 -0.21 12.05
CA ALA A 325 9.81 0.30 11.19
C ALA A 325 9.53 1.75 10.78
N ASP A 326 10.60 2.50 10.48
CA ASP A 326 10.49 3.86 9.94
C ASP A 326 9.80 3.89 8.57
N SER A 327 9.79 2.75 7.87
CA SER A 327 9.13 2.58 6.59
C SER A 327 8.52 1.18 6.49
N SER A 328 7.21 1.13 6.22
CA SER A 328 6.54 -0.05 5.70
C SER A 328 6.50 0.09 4.19
N VAL A 329 7.45 -0.53 3.48
CA VAL A 329 7.78 -0.18 2.08
C VAL A 329 6.57 -0.30 1.16
N ILE A 330 5.84 -1.42 1.28
CA ILE A 330 4.64 -1.67 0.46
C ILE A 330 3.56 -0.64 0.81
N VAL A 331 3.26 -0.43 2.09
CA VAL A 331 2.23 0.55 2.49
C VAL A 331 2.59 1.97 2.03
N ALA A 332 3.86 2.37 2.16
CA ALA A 332 4.33 3.67 1.70
C ALA A 332 4.22 3.81 0.17
N HIS A 333 4.57 2.77 -0.59
CA HIS A 333 4.38 2.71 -2.03
C HIS A 333 2.89 2.87 -2.41
N GLU A 334 2.00 2.09 -1.79
CA GLU A 334 0.56 2.14 -2.07
C GLU A 334 -0.09 3.49 -1.69
N ILE A 335 0.44 4.18 -0.67
CA ILE A 335 0.04 5.56 -0.37
C ILE A 335 0.43 6.53 -1.51
N GLY A 336 1.56 6.29 -2.18
CA GLY A 336 1.98 7.06 -3.36
C GLY A 336 0.94 7.02 -4.48
N HIS A 337 0.36 5.85 -4.76
CA HIS A 337 -0.77 5.74 -5.69
C HIS A 337 -2.01 6.50 -5.22
N GLY A 338 -2.27 6.55 -3.91
CA GLY A 338 -3.34 7.38 -3.35
C GLY A 338 -3.12 8.88 -3.56
N PHE A 339 -1.88 9.34 -3.71
CA PHE A 339 -1.54 10.69 -4.17
C PHE A 339 -1.52 10.84 -5.71
N GLY A 340 -1.81 9.77 -6.45
CA GLY A 340 -1.88 9.78 -7.92
C GLY A 340 -0.56 9.50 -8.62
N LEU A 341 0.47 9.03 -7.92
CA LEU A 341 1.75 8.69 -8.52
C LEU A 341 1.68 7.34 -9.26
N PRO A 342 2.32 7.19 -10.43
CA PRO A 342 2.34 5.95 -11.18
C PRO A 342 3.49 5.03 -10.75
N ASP A 343 3.39 3.75 -11.13
CA ASP A 343 4.50 2.79 -11.07
C ASP A 343 5.56 3.02 -12.15
N PHE A 344 6.76 2.47 -11.91
CA PHE A 344 7.87 2.46 -12.87
C PHE A 344 8.50 1.05 -13.03
N TYR A 345 7.71 0.06 -13.43
CA TYR A 345 8.17 -1.33 -13.58
C TYR A 345 9.01 -1.56 -14.84
N GLN A 346 8.69 -0.86 -15.93
CA GLN A 346 9.32 -1.07 -17.23
C GLN A 346 10.17 0.12 -17.66
N GLU A 347 11.12 -0.10 -18.57
CA GLU A 347 11.94 0.99 -19.13
C GLU A 347 11.10 2.02 -19.88
N SER A 348 10.06 1.57 -20.60
CA SER A 348 9.10 2.43 -21.32
C SER A 348 8.29 3.35 -20.42
N GLU A 349 8.23 3.04 -19.12
CA GLU A 349 7.50 3.78 -18.11
C GLU A 349 8.33 4.90 -17.48
N LYS A 350 9.64 4.92 -17.76
CA LYS A 350 10.62 5.83 -17.19
C LYS A 350 11.06 6.89 -18.22
N PRO A 351 11.40 8.12 -17.78
CA PRO A 351 11.91 9.15 -18.67
C PRO A 351 13.33 8.85 -19.21
N GLY A 352 14.06 7.94 -18.55
CA GLY A 352 15.41 7.52 -18.91
C GLY A 352 15.94 6.45 -17.95
N LEU A 353 16.99 5.72 -18.37
CA LEU A 353 17.61 4.64 -17.60
C LEU A 353 18.31 5.11 -16.31
N ASP A 354 18.68 6.38 -16.25
CA ASP A 354 19.32 7.04 -15.12
C ASP A 354 18.32 7.77 -14.20
N MET A 355 17.01 7.50 -14.36
CA MET A 355 16.00 7.95 -13.38
C MET A 355 16.44 7.48 -11.98
N PRO A 356 16.44 8.37 -10.96
CA PRO A 356 16.85 8.00 -9.62
C PRO A 356 15.94 6.89 -9.07
N LYS A 357 16.51 6.05 -8.21
CA LYS A 357 15.74 5.04 -7.48
C LYS A 357 14.71 5.74 -6.60
N MET A 358 13.46 5.32 -6.74
CA MET A 358 12.29 5.91 -6.11
C MET A 358 11.46 4.80 -5.47
N ILE A 359 10.62 5.12 -4.49
CA ILE A 359 9.76 4.10 -3.88
C ILE A 359 8.71 3.59 -4.87
N MET A 360 8.28 4.45 -5.81
CA MET A 360 7.34 4.08 -6.88
C MET A 360 7.94 3.17 -7.96
N GLU A 361 9.24 2.88 -7.89
CA GLU A 361 9.86 1.76 -8.59
C GLU A 361 10.00 0.62 -7.59
N ALA A 362 9.09 -0.35 -7.62
CA ALA A 362 9.01 -1.36 -6.57
C ALA A 362 10.36 -2.07 -6.34
N GLY A 363 10.80 -2.10 -5.08
CA GLY A 363 12.07 -2.70 -4.68
C GLY A 363 13.32 -1.84 -4.96
N ALA A 364 13.21 -0.70 -5.63
CA ALA A 364 14.36 0.18 -5.88
C ALA A 364 14.73 1.06 -4.67
N SER A 365 13.75 1.38 -3.82
CA SER A 365 13.96 2.12 -2.57
C SER A 365 13.18 1.51 -1.40
N MET A 366 13.72 1.62 -0.19
CA MET A 366 13.08 1.19 1.05
C MET A 366 12.27 2.33 1.73
N SER A 367 12.27 3.53 1.17
CA SER A 367 11.60 4.71 1.73
C SER A 367 11.31 5.76 0.66
N VAL A 368 10.41 6.69 0.95
CA VAL A 368 10.08 7.81 0.05
C VAL A 368 11.29 8.71 -0.15
N THR A 369 11.71 8.88 -1.40
CA THR A 369 12.91 9.64 -1.79
C THR A 369 12.59 11.07 -2.22
N ASP A 370 13.63 11.87 -2.44
CA ASP A 370 13.51 13.22 -3.02
C ASP A 370 12.86 13.20 -4.42
N GLY A 371 13.15 12.17 -5.22
CA GLY A 371 12.53 11.99 -6.54
C GLY A 371 11.02 11.82 -6.44
N ASP A 372 10.58 10.95 -5.52
CA ASP A 372 9.15 10.76 -5.22
C ASP A 372 8.50 12.07 -4.76
N GLY A 373 9.20 12.81 -3.89
CA GLY A 373 8.74 14.11 -3.39
C GLY A 373 8.53 15.16 -4.48
N TRP A 374 9.37 15.19 -5.51
CA TRP A 374 9.19 16.10 -6.64
C TRP A 374 8.02 15.72 -7.55
N ILE A 375 7.78 14.43 -7.75
CA ILE A 375 6.59 13.97 -8.49
C ILE A 375 5.31 14.27 -7.69
N LEU A 376 5.34 14.08 -6.36
CA LEU A 376 4.25 14.45 -5.45
C LEU A 376 3.94 15.96 -5.52
N ARG A 377 4.98 16.82 -5.49
CA ARG A 377 4.81 18.27 -5.65
C ARG A 377 4.16 18.62 -6.98
N ARG A 378 4.58 17.98 -8.07
CA ARG A 378 3.98 18.21 -9.38
C ARG A 378 2.50 17.80 -9.42
N ALA A 379 2.11 16.71 -8.77
CA ALA A 379 0.70 16.37 -8.59
C ALA A 379 -0.05 17.46 -7.81
N TRP A 380 0.51 17.92 -6.69
CA TRP A 380 -0.10 18.94 -5.84
C TRP A 380 -0.27 20.28 -6.56
N GLU A 381 0.69 20.71 -7.39
CA GLU A 381 0.59 21.96 -8.18
C GLU A 381 -0.66 22.04 -9.04
N VAL A 382 -1.16 20.89 -9.49
CA VAL A 382 -2.38 20.76 -10.29
C VAL A 382 -3.59 20.66 -9.38
N VAL A 383 -3.54 19.76 -8.38
CA VAL A 383 -4.69 19.51 -7.49
C VAL A 383 -5.03 20.73 -6.64
N ARG A 384 -4.03 21.50 -6.17
CA ARG A 384 -4.23 22.69 -5.34
C ARG A 384 -5.12 23.74 -6.00
N LEU A 385 -5.11 23.83 -7.33
CA LEU A 385 -5.90 24.82 -8.08
C LEU A 385 -7.41 24.60 -7.95
N ARG A 386 -7.84 23.43 -7.47
CA ARG A 386 -9.25 23.13 -7.16
C ARG A 386 -9.73 23.85 -5.90
N TYR A 387 -8.81 24.32 -5.06
CA TYR A 387 -9.09 24.84 -3.73
C TYR A 387 -8.72 26.32 -3.64
N PRO A 388 -9.69 27.23 -3.46
CA PRO A 388 -9.42 28.67 -3.40
C PRO A 388 -8.39 29.08 -2.32
N SER A 389 -8.30 28.32 -1.22
CA SER A 389 -7.35 28.57 -0.13
C SER A 389 -5.89 28.29 -0.51
N THR A 390 -5.64 27.54 -1.59
CA THR A 390 -4.30 27.11 -1.98
C THR A 390 -3.96 27.41 -3.44
N SER A 391 -4.83 28.11 -4.18
CA SER A 391 -4.66 28.47 -5.59
C SER A 391 -3.81 29.74 -5.84
N GLY A 392 -3.45 30.47 -4.78
CA GLY A 392 -2.75 31.77 -4.82
C GLY A 392 -1.28 31.74 -5.21
#